data_AF-A0A7C4ZAA8-F1
#
_entry.id   AF-A0A7C4ZAA8-F1
#
_cell.length_a   1.000
_cell.length_b   1.000
_cell.length_c   1.000
_cell.angle_alpha   90.00
_cell.angle_beta   90.00
_cell.angle_gamma   90.00
#
_symmetry.space_group_name_H-M   'P 1'
#
loop_
_entity.id
_entity.type
_entity.pdbx_description
1 polymer ?
#
loop_
_entity_poly.entity_id
_entity_poly.type
_entity_poly.pdbx_seq_one_letter_code
_entity_poly.pdbx_strand_id
1 'polypeptide(L)'
;MRFPFLPISRRATPEERAEIYAHFISIARGSAAELETLLLLAGRAKLLRDETAAQLLDDVERVSRMLNRLHFRLKESPPNGRPPQSPIPNPESST
;
A
#
# COMPACT_ATOMS: atom_id res chain seq x y z
N MET A 1 -5.28 27.89 -42.03
CA MET A 1 -4.35 27.24 -41.09
C MET A 1 -5.13 26.25 -40.25
N ARG A 2 -4.74 24.98 -40.23
CA ARG A 2 -5.42 23.90 -39.48
C ARG A 2 -4.45 23.47 -38.39
N PHE A 3 -4.72 23.83 -37.14
CA PHE A 3 -3.90 23.40 -36.01
C PHE A 3 -4.07 21.89 -35.81
N PRO A 4 -2.97 21.11 -35.69
CA PRO A 4 -3.08 19.69 -35.39
C PRO A 4 -3.71 19.55 -34.00
N PHE A 5 -4.77 18.77 -33.93
CA PHE A 5 -5.41 18.39 -32.69
C PHE A 5 -4.41 17.50 -31.93
N LEU A 6 -3.73 18.08 -30.93
CA LEU A 6 -2.88 17.30 -30.02
C LEU A 6 -3.79 16.30 -29.28
N PRO A 7 -3.49 15.00 -29.28
CA PRO A 7 -4.31 14.01 -28.60
C PRO A 7 -4.33 14.31 -27.10
N ILE A 8 -5.54 14.34 -26.55
CA ILE A 8 -5.82 14.49 -25.12
C ILE A 8 -5.02 13.43 -24.36
N SER A 9 -4.28 13.86 -23.32
CA SER A 9 -3.45 13.00 -22.46
C SER A 9 -4.19 11.71 -22.08
N ARG A 10 -3.67 10.55 -22.50
CA ARG A 10 -4.28 9.24 -22.24
C ARG A 10 -4.24 8.98 -20.73
N ARG A 11 -5.41 8.69 -20.14
CA ARG A 11 -5.50 8.23 -18.74
C ARG A 11 -4.78 6.88 -18.59
N ALA A 12 -4.05 6.73 -17.48
CA ALA A 12 -3.39 5.47 -17.15
C ALA A 12 -4.40 4.32 -17.06
N THR A 13 -4.05 3.14 -17.56
CA THR A 13 -4.88 1.95 -17.50
C THR A 13 -5.00 1.43 -16.06
N PRO A 14 -6.01 0.60 -15.73
CA PRO A 14 -6.10 -0.04 -14.41
C PRO A 14 -4.83 -0.80 -14.03
N GLU A 15 -4.18 -1.44 -14.99
CA GLU A 15 -2.93 -2.20 -14.80
C GLU A 15 -1.77 -1.26 -14.46
N GLU A 16 -1.57 -0.20 -15.23
CA GLU A 16 -0.55 0.83 -14.96
C GLU A 16 -0.73 1.46 -13.58
N ARG A 17 -1.98 1.73 -13.17
CA ARG A 17 -2.26 2.25 -11.82
C ARG A 17 -1.97 1.22 -10.72
N ALA A 18 -2.28 -0.05 -10.96
CA ALA A 18 -2.00 -1.12 -10.00
C ALA A 18 -0.49 -1.34 -9.83
N GLU A 19 0.28 -1.29 -10.91
CA GLU A 19 1.75 -1.36 -10.89
C GLU A 19 2.36 -0.19 -10.11
N ILE A 20 1.93 1.05 -10.41
CA ILE A 20 2.35 2.24 -9.68
C ILE A 20 2.00 2.09 -8.20
N TYR A 21 0.80 1.61 -7.88
CA TYR A 21 0.40 1.44 -6.50
C TYR A 21 1.23 0.37 -5.78
N ALA A 22 1.45 -0.78 -6.42
CA ALA A 22 2.32 -1.83 -5.90
C ALA A 22 3.75 -1.35 -5.65
N HIS A 23 4.28 -0.48 -6.52
CA HIS A 23 5.58 0.17 -6.34
C HIS A 23 5.61 1.03 -5.07
N PHE A 24 4.62 1.90 -4.86
CA PHE A 24 4.55 2.71 -3.64
C PHE A 24 4.37 1.87 -2.36
N ILE A 25 3.59 0.78 -2.42
CA ILE A 25 3.48 -0.14 -1.29
C ILE A 25 4.82 -0.85 -1.04
N SER A 26 5.60 -1.18 -2.07
CA SER A 26 6.94 -1.74 -1.91
C SER A 26 7.88 -0.76 -1.19
N ILE A 27 7.81 0.53 -1.52
CA ILE A 27 8.57 1.57 -0.82
C ILE A 27 8.15 1.63 0.65
N ALA A 28 6.86 1.70 0.93
CA ALA A 28 6.34 1.77 2.31
C ALA A 28 6.77 0.55 3.16
N ARG A 29 6.84 -0.64 2.57
CA ARG A 29 7.36 -1.85 3.24
C ARG A 29 8.84 -1.70 3.60
N GLY A 30 9.65 -1.15 2.71
CA GLY A 30 11.06 -0.84 2.98
C GLY A 30 11.19 0.15 4.13
N SER A 31 10.43 1.25 4.10
CA SER A 31 10.43 2.26 5.17
C SER A 31 9.98 1.69 6.51
N ALA A 32 9.01 0.78 6.55
CA ALA A 32 8.58 0.13 7.78
C ALA A 32 9.69 -0.77 8.37
N ALA A 33 10.40 -1.52 7.54
CA ALA A 33 11.53 -2.36 7.98
C ALA A 33 12.73 -1.51 8.48
N GLU A 34 13.00 -0.38 7.83
CA GLU A 34 14.00 0.58 8.29
C GLU A 34 13.61 1.17 9.65
N LEU A 35 12.35 1.58 9.82
CA LEU A 35 11.85 2.11 11.08
C LEU A 35 11.94 1.06 12.21
N GLU A 36 11.54 -0.19 11.96
CA GLU A 36 11.70 -1.29 12.92
C GLU A 36 13.15 -1.42 13.39
N THR A 37 14.10 -1.39 12.44
CA THR A 37 15.53 -1.45 12.75
C THR A 37 15.98 -0.26 13.61
N LEU A 38 15.56 0.95 13.26
CA LEU A 38 15.89 2.16 14.00
C LEU A 38 15.30 2.15 15.41
N LEU A 39 14.07 1.66 15.60
CA LEU A 39 13.44 1.53 16.92
C LEU A 39 14.19 0.52 17.81
N LEU A 40 14.61 -0.61 17.25
CA LEU A 40 15.45 -1.59 17.96
C LEU A 40 16.79 -0.98 18.39
N LEU A 41 17.43 -0.20 17.52
CA LEU A 41 18.68 0.50 17.84
C LEU A 41 18.46 1.58 18.90
N ALA A 42 17.41 2.38 18.78
CA ALA A 42 17.08 3.44 19.74
C ALA A 42 16.77 2.88 21.13
N GLY A 43 16.04 1.76 21.21
CA GLY A 43 15.81 1.05 22.48
C GLY A 43 17.12 0.54 23.10
N ARG A 44 17.97 -0.13 22.30
CA ARG A 44 19.29 -0.62 22.77
C ARG A 44 20.22 0.50 23.23
N ALA A 45 20.19 1.64 22.54
CA ALA A 45 20.96 2.83 22.88
C ALA A 45 20.35 3.63 24.03
N LYS A 46 19.21 3.19 24.60
CA LYS A 46 18.47 3.88 25.68
C LYS A 46 18.03 5.31 25.30
N LEU A 47 17.78 5.54 24.01
CA LEU A 47 17.23 6.79 23.49
C LEU A 47 15.70 6.84 23.61
N LEU A 48 15.07 5.68 23.85
CA LEU A 48 13.65 5.52 24.15
C LEU A 48 13.49 4.72 25.44
N ARG A 49 12.37 4.93 26.14
CA ARG A 49 11.96 4.04 27.24
C ARG A 49 11.52 2.69 26.66
N ASP A 50 11.72 1.61 27.42
CA ASP A 50 11.41 0.25 26.97
C ASP A 50 9.94 0.09 26.59
N GLU A 51 9.01 0.68 27.36
CA GLU A 51 7.58 0.61 27.08
C GLU A 51 7.22 1.37 25.79
N THR A 52 7.91 2.50 25.55
CA THR A 52 7.70 3.28 24.31
C THR A 52 8.27 2.54 23.10
N ALA A 53 9.44 1.91 23.23
CA ALA A 53 10.01 1.09 22.17
C ALA A 53 9.11 -0.10 21.84
N ALA A 54 8.61 -0.83 22.85
CA ALA A 54 7.69 -1.94 22.66
C ALA A 54 6.40 -1.53 21.93
N GLN A 55 5.76 -0.45 22.37
CA GLN A 55 4.53 0.04 21.74
C GLN A 55 4.75 0.44 20.26
N LEU A 56 5.85 1.12 19.96
CA LEU A 56 6.18 1.53 18.59
C LEU A 56 6.51 0.32 17.69
N LEU A 57 7.20 -0.68 18.23
CA LEU A 57 7.49 -1.92 17.50
C LEU A 57 6.20 -2.70 17.18
N ASP A 58 5.26 -2.80 18.12
CA ASP A 58 3.95 -3.45 17.90
C ASP A 58 3.16 -2.73 16.79
N ASP A 59 3.19 -1.40 16.78
CA ASP A 59 2.53 -0.61 15.74
C ASP A 59 3.17 -0.80 14.37
N VAL A 60 4.51 -0.82 14.30
CA VAL A 60 5.24 -1.09 13.06
C VAL A 60 4.95 -2.50 12.56
N GLU A 61 4.92 -3.52 13.43
CA GLU A 61 4.58 -4.90 13.06
C GLU A 61 3.17 -4.99 12.48
N ARG A 62 2.19 -4.32 13.10
CA ARG A 62 0.81 -4.25 12.62
C ARG A 62 0.73 -3.61 11.23
N VAL A 63 1.39 -2.47 11.02
CA VAL A 63 1.41 -1.79 9.72
C VAL A 63 2.13 -2.65 8.67
N SER A 64 3.25 -3.26 9.00
CA SER A 64 3.98 -4.18 8.13
C SER A 64 3.11 -5.34 7.66
N ARG A 65 2.31 -5.95 8.55
CA ARG A 65 1.34 -6.99 8.17
C ARG A 65 0.27 -6.48 7.20
N MET A 66 -0.25 -5.27 7.42
CA MET A 66 -1.23 -4.64 6.51
C MET A 66 -0.62 -4.39 5.12
N LEU A 67 0.58 -3.82 5.08
CA LEU A 67 1.30 -3.53 3.84
C LEU A 67 1.63 -4.81 3.05
N ASN A 68 2.07 -5.87 3.75
CA ASN A 68 2.36 -7.16 3.12
C ASN A 68 1.10 -7.77 2.48
N ARG A 69 -0.04 -7.76 3.20
CA ARG A 69 -1.32 -8.25 2.66
C ARG A 69 -1.78 -7.42 1.46
N LEU A 70 -1.67 -6.10 1.53
CA LEU A 70 -2.08 -5.22 0.43
C LEU A 70 -1.20 -5.43 -0.81
N HIS A 71 0.13 -5.48 -0.65
CA HIS A 71 1.06 -5.74 -1.73
C HIS A 71 0.80 -7.08 -2.43
N PHE A 72 0.52 -8.13 -1.64
CA PHE A 72 0.16 -9.44 -2.17
C PHE A 72 -1.10 -9.37 -3.02
N ARG A 73 -2.18 -8.76 -2.52
CA ARG A 73 -3.44 -8.58 -3.27
C ARG A 73 -3.28 -7.76 -4.55
N LEU A 74 -2.39 -6.77 -4.56
CA LEU A 74 -2.10 -5.97 -5.76
C LEU A 74 -1.36 -6.79 -6.83
N LYS A 75 -0.47 -7.70 -6.41
CA LYS A 75 0.25 -8.61 -7.32
C LYS A 75 -0.56 -9.82 -7.75
N GLU A 76 -1.49 -10.27 -6.93
CA GLU A 76 -2.34 -11.43 -7.20
C GLU A 76 -3.44 -11.16 -8.24
N SER A 77 -3.61 -9.95 -8.79
CA SER A 77 -4.59 -9.72 -9.87
C SER A 77 -4.11 -10.34 -11.20
N PRO A 78 -4.79 -11.37 -11.76
CA PRO A 78 -4.47 -11.95 -13.07
C PRO A 78 -5.74 -12.00 -13.97
N PRO A 79 -5.64 -12.51 -15.22
CA PRO A 79 -5.81 -11.77 -16.49
C PRO A 79 -7.25 -11.30 -16.85
N ASN A 80 -8.24 -11.46 -15.98
CA ASN A 80 -9.61 -11.06 -16.23
C ASN A 80 -9.91 -9.84 -15.36
N GLY A 81 -9.80 -8.64 -15.92
CA GLY A 81 -9.89 -7.32 -15.27
C GLY A 81 -11.18 -7.01 -14.50
N ARG A 82 -11.56 -7.85 -13.55
CA ARG A 82 -12.64 -7.61 -12.61
C ARG A 82 -12.05 -6.78 -11.47
N PRO A 83 -12.47 -5.53 -11.28
CA PRO A 83 -11.99 -4.74 -10.15
C PRO A 83 -12.36 -5.47 -8.84
N PRO A 84 -11.54 -5.35 -7.79
CA PRO A 84 -11.85 -5.91 -6.49
C PRO A 84 -13.22 -5.38 -6.05
N GLN A 85 -14.19 -6.28 -5.92
CA GLN A 85 -15.52 -5.90 -5.44
C GLN A 85 -15.36 -5.30 -4.04
N SER A 86 -15.86 -4.09 -3.87
CA SER A 86 -15.88 -3.43 -2.57
C SER A 86 -16.78 -4.22 -1.62
N PRO A 87 -16.47 -4.33 -0.32
CA PRO A 87 -17.30 -5.04 0.66
C PRO A 87 -18.67 -4.39 0.94
N ILE A 88 -19.05 -3.34 0.21
CA ILE A 88 -20.30 -2.62 0.43
C ILE A 88 -21.44 -3.54 -0.05
N PRO A 89 -22.33 -4.00 0.85
CA PRO A 89 -23.48 -4.80 0.45
C PRO A 89 -24.36 -3.99 -0.50
N ASN A 90 -24.81 -4.61 -1.59
CA ASN A 90 -25.74 -3.98 -2.51
C ASN A 90 -27.09 -3.77 -1.80
N PRO A 91 -27.63 -2.54 -1.69
CA PRO A 91 -28.89 -2.29 -1.00
C PRO A 91 -30.12 -2.95 -1.66
N GLU A 92 -29.98 -3.50 -2.88
CA GLU A 92 -31.09 -4.08 -3.65
C GLU A 92 -31.26 -5.60 -3.50
N SER A 93 -30.55 -6.28 -2.61
CA SER A 93 -30.77 -7.72 -2.36
C SER A 93 -31.91 -8.02 -1.37
N SER A 94 -32.77 -7.04 -1.08
CA SER A 94 -33.93 -7.17 -0.19
C SER A 94 -35.22 -6.78 -0.91
N THR A 95 -35.62 -7.59 -1.88
CA THR A 95 -37.00 -7.68 -2.37
C THR A 95 -37.31 -9.12 -2.72
#